data_AF-A0A3A5M9R4-F1
#
_entry.id   AF-A0A3A5M9R4-F1
#
_cell.length_a   1.000
_cell.length_b   1.000
_cell.length_c   1.000
_cell.angle_alpha   90.00
_cell.angle_beta   90.00
_cell.angle_gamma   90.00
#
_symmetry.space_group_name_H-M   'P 1'
#
loop_
_entity.id
_entity.type
_entity.pdbx_description
1 polymer ?
#
loop_
_entity_poly.entity_id
_entity_poly.type
_entity_poly.pdbx_seq_one_letter_code
_entity_poly.pdbx_strand_id
1 'polypeptide(L)' 'MESRTVINLATGIVMGQNRCSQTTAMNILIAASNSRNMKLRDIAAHVVSTASDEPPTTHFD' A
#
# COMPACT_ATOMS: atom_id res chain seq x y z
N MET A 1 -4.60 -17.12 6.28
CA MET A 1 -4.23 -15.92 7.07
C MET A 1 -3.35 -14.92 6.31
N GLU A 2 -2.72 -15.30 5.18
CA GLU A 2 -1.77 -14.44 4.45
C GLU A 2 -2.35 -13.15 3.85
N SER A 3 -3.60 -13.18 3.36
CA SER A 3 -4.23 -12.00 2.74
C SER A 3 -4.42 -10.83 3.71
N ARG A 4 -4.63 -11.11 5.01
CA ARG A 4 -4.81 -10.06 6.03
C ARG A 4 -3.49 -9.36 6.35
N THR A 5 -2.37 -10.06 6.23
CA THR A 5 -1.03 -9.49 6.49
C THR A 5 -0.65 -8.48 5.40
N VAL A 6 -0.86 -8.82 4.13
CA VAL A 6 -0.48 -7.98 2.99
C VAL A 6 -1.32 -6.70 2.93
N ILE A 7 -2.64 -6.80 3.16
CA ILE A 7 -3.54 -5.63 3.13
C ILE A 7 -3.20 -4.66 4.26
N ASN A 8 -2.93 -5.16 5.47
CA ASN A 8 -2.54 -4.31 6.60
C ASN A 8 -1.20 -3.61 6.34
N LEU A 9 -0.22 -4.31 5.77
CA LEU A 9 1.08 -3.73 5.41
C LEU A 9 0.93 -2.63 4.34
N ALA A 10 0.21 -2.92 3.26
CA ALA A 10 -0.08 -1.94 2.22
C ALA A 10 -0.81 -0.71 2.76
N THR A 11 -1.76 -0.92 3.69
CA THR A 11 -2.45 0.18 4.37
C THR A 11 -1.45 1.06 5.12
N GLY A 12 -0.53 0.48 5.88
CA GLY A 12 0.52 1.22 6.60
C GLY A 12 1.45 2.02 5.66
N ILE A 13 1.84 1.43 4.54
CA ILE A 13 2.64 2.11 3.51
C ILE A 13 1.88 3.33 2.96
N VAL A 14 0.62 3.15 2.55
CA VAL A 14 -0.22 4.24 2.02
C VAL A 14 -0.42 5.33 3.06
N MET A 15 -0.63 4.97 4.34
CA MET A 15 -0.73 5.94 5.44
C MET A 15 0.52 6.79 5.57
N GLY A 16 1.72 6.18 5.51
CA GLY A 16 2.99 6.90 5.57
C GLY A 16 3.21 7.82 4.37
N GLN A 17 2.96 7.32 3.16
CA GLN A 17 3.15 8.07 1.91
C GLN A 17 2.16 9.24 1.77
N ASN A 18 0.89 9.03 2.10
CA ASN A 18 -0.18 10.02 1.92
C ASN A 18 -0.48 10.83 3.18
N ARG A 19 0.22 10.55 4.30
CA ARG A 19 0.00 11.14 5.63
C ARG A 19 -1.47 11.15 6.04
N CYS A 20 -2.14 10.02 5.87
CA CYS A 20 -3.58 9.89 6.06
C CYS A 20 -3.96 8.84 7.11
N SER A 21 -5.21 8.88 7.54
CA SER A 21 -5.76 7.91 8.49
C SER A 21 -5.85 6.51 7.88
N GLN A 22 -5.93 5.47 8.72
CA GLN A 22 -6.11 4.09 8.27
C GLN A 22 -7.36 3.91 7.40
N THR A 23 -8.47 4.55 7.77
CA THR A 23 -9.72 4.52 7.00
C THR A 23 -9.53 5.11 5.61
N THR A 24 -8.85 6.26 5.53
CA THR A 24 -8.54 6.91 4.25
C THR A 24 -7.64 6.03 3.39
N ALA A 25 -6.59 5.45 3.98
CA ALA A 25 -5.68 4.55 3.27
C ALA A 25 -6.39 3.30 2.73
N MET A 26 -7.28 2.69 3.52
CA MET A 26 -8.09 1.56 3.05
C MET A 26 -9.00 1.98 1.88
N ASN A 27 -9.63 3.15 1.96
CA ASN A 27 -10.46 3.67 0.86
C ASN A 27 -9.65 3.90 -0.42
N ILE A 28 -8.40 4.36 -0.31
CA ILE A 28 -7.48 4.51 -1.45
C ILE A 28 -7.20 3.13 -2.08
N LEU A 29 -6.91 2.11 -1.28
CA LEU A 29 -6.68 0.75 -1.78
C LEU A 29 -7.93 0.17 -2.46
N ILE A 30 -9.12 0.40 -1.90
CA ILE A 30 -10.40 -0.01 -2.50
C ILE A 30 -10.65 0.73 -3.82
N ALA A 31 -10.41 2.04 -3.86
CA ALA A 31 -10.55 2.83 -5.08
C ALA A 31 -9.59 2.34 -6.18
N ALA A 32 -8.35 2.02 -5.83
CA ALA A 32 -7.35 1.46 -6.75
C ALA A 32 -7.71 0.04 -7.23
N SER A 33 -8.31 -0.78 -6.35
CA SER A 33 -8.85 -2.11 -6.67
C SER A 33 -9.97 -2.03 -7.70
N ASN A 34 -10.90 -1.10 -7.48
CA ASN A 34 -12.01 -0.86 -8.41
C ASN A 34 -11.53 -0.27 -9.74
N SER A 35 -10.64 0.73 -9.72
CA SER A 35 -10.15 1.38 -10.94
C SER A 35 -9.37 0.44 -11.85
N ARG A 36 -8.66 -0.54 -11.27
CA ARG A 36 -7.88 -1.54 -12.01
C ARG A 36 -8.64 -2.86 -12.21
N ASN A 37 -9.89 -2.95 -11.74
CA ASN A 37 -10.69 -4.18 -11.73
C ASN A 37 -9.91 -5.42 -11.23
N MET A 38 -9.16 -5.24 -10.14
CA MET A 38 -8.32 -6.27 -9.54
C MET A 38 -8.74 -6.51 -8.10
N LYS A 39 -8.43 -7.70 -7.57
CA LYS A 39 -8.72 -8.02 -6.17
C LYS A 39 -7.89 -7.12 -5.25
N LEU A 40 -8.51 -6.66 -4.16
CA LEU A 40 -7.87 -5.79 -3.16
C LEU A 40 -6.52 -6.34 -2.66
N ARG A 41 -6.44 -7.67 -2.50
CA ARG A 41 -5.20 -8.36 -2.12
C ARG A 41 -4.07 -8.16 -3.13
N ASP A 42 -4.39 -8.21 -4.42
CA ASP A 42 -3.40 -8.12 -5.49
C ASP A 42 -2.90 -6.68 -5.61
N ILE A 43 -3.79 -5.69 -5.45
CA ILE A 43 -3.39 -4.28 -5.31
C ILE A 43 -2.48 -4.08 -4.10
N ALA A 44 -2.84 -4.63 -2.95
CA ALA A 44 -2.04 -4.51 -1.75
C ALA A 44 -0.64 -5.13 -1.95
N ALA A 45 -0.54 -6.29 -2.60
CA ALA A 45 0.74 -6.90 -2.94
C ALA A 45 1.58 -6.02 -3.88
N HIS A 46 0.95 -5.41 -4.89
CA HIS A 46 1.61 -4.46 -5.77
C HIS A 46 2.16 -3.24 -5.00
N VAL A 47 1.38 -2.65 -4.10
CA VAL A 47 1.82 -1.50 -3.28
C VAL A 47 3.02 -1.87 -2.42
N VAL A 48 3.01 -3.04 -1.78
CA VAL A 48 4.13 -3.54 -0.99
C VAL A 48 5.37 -3.76 -1.86
N SER A 49 5.21 -4.35 -3.04
CA SER A 49 6.30 -4.55 -4.00
C SER A 49 6.93 -3.22 -4.41
N THR A 50 6.11 -2.24 -4.82
CA THR A 50 6.60 -0.93 -5.27
C THR A 50 7.32 -0.15 -4.18
N ALA A 51 6.88 -0.30 -2.92
CA ALA A 51 7.56 0.34 -1.79
C ALA A 51 8.89 -0.34 -1.44
N SER A 52 9.09 -1.60 -1.85
CA SER A 52 10.34 -2.34 -1.63
C SER A 52 11.37 -2.09 -2.75
N ASP A 53 10.90 -1.72 -3.95
CA ASP A 53 11.72 -1.38 -5.10
C ASP A 53 12.27 0.05 -5.07
N GLU A 54 11.86 0.89 -4.12
CA GLU A 54 12.45 2.22 -3.93
C GLU A 54 13.79 2.07 -3.21
N PRO A 55 14.94 2.29 -3.89
CA PRO A 55 16.23 2.17 -3.24
C PRO A 55 16.29 3.18 -2.07
N PRO A 56 16.72 2.76 -0.87
CA PRO A 56 16.83 3.67 0.26
C PRO A 56 17.86 4.75 -0.08
N THR A 57 17.39 5.92 -0.50
CA THR A 57 18.23 7.10 -0.73
C THR A 57 18.53 7.72 0.63
N THR A 58 19.53 7.17 1.32
CA THR A 58 20.01 7.80 2.54
C THR A 58 20.98 8.91 2.14
N HIS A 59 20.45 10.12 1.99
CA HIS A 59 21.26 11.33 1.97
C HIS A 59 21.71 11.61 3.40
N PHE A 60 22.90 11.13 3.75
CA PHE A 60 23.64 11.62 4.90
C PHE A 60 24.65 12.65 4.36
N ASP A 61 24.38 13.94 4.58
CA ASP A 61 25.36 15.03 4.52
C ASP A 61 25.54 15.58 5.95
#